data_AF-R7LVN7-F1
#
_entry.id   AF-R7LVN7-F1
#
_cell.length_a   1.000
_cell.length_b   1.000
_cell.length_c   1.000
_cell.angle_alpha   90.00
_cell.angle_beta   90.00
_cell.angle_gamma   90.00
#
_symmetry.space_group_name_H-M   'P 1'
#
loop_
_entity.id
_entity.type
_entity.pdbx_description
1 polymer ?
#
loop_
_entity_poly.entity_id
_entity_poly.type
_entity_poly.pdbx_seq_one_letter_code
_entity_poly.pdbx_strand_id
1 'polypeptide(L)'
;MNNLENEAEAIQLSIYCDIICQILFLHRNISVNKLLPIAYLLKKYNLYKKAYTANDSNDLNYKLISLLNGKYSDYCQNIKIITKALHLLLLNGNITLESGILFFLERKDNAKSFLYDENTFFYNAIEECRKMPEIQFLKEILQNV
;
A
#
# COMPACT_ATOMS: atom_id res chain seq x y z
N MET A 1 13.58 23.56 8.11
CA MET A 1 12.65 22.91 7.18
C MET A 1 11.81 24.02 6.57
N ASN A 2 11.91 24.19 5.25
CA ASN A 2 11.18 25.25 4.54
C ASN A 2 9.68 24.90 4.50
N ASN A 3 8.79 25.89 4.53
CA ASN A 3 7.32 25.66 4.50
C ASN A 3 6.89 24.73 3.35
N LEU A 4 7.53 24.85 2.18
CA LEU A 4 7.27 24.01 1.02
C LEU A 4 7.59 22.52 1.23
N GLU A 5 8.62 22.20 2.02
CA GLU A 5 9.00 20.81 2.31
C GLU A 5 7.96 20.15 3.22
N ASN A 6 7.49 20.89 4.23
CA ASN A 6 6.44 20.44 5.14
C ASN A 6 5.10 20.25 4.40
N GLU A 7 4.76 21.17 3.50
CA GLU A 7 3.57 21.06 2.65
C GLU A 7 3.64 19.84 1.72
N ALA A 8 4.79 19.64 1.07
CA ALA A 8 5.01 18.47 0.22
C ALA A 8 4.87 17.17 1.03
N GLU A 9 5.50 17.08 2.20
CA GLU A 9 5.37 15.91 3.07
C GLU A 9 3.93 15.68 3.52
N ALA A 10 3.20 16.73 3.91
CA ALA A 10 1.79 16.63 4.31
C ALA A 10 0.90 16.08 3.19
N ILE A 11 1.14 16.50 1.94
CA ILE A 11 0.44 15.96 0.76
C ILE A 11 0.75 14.47 0.60
N GLN A 12 2.02 14.08 0.68
CA GLN A 12 2.43 12.68 0.54
C GLN A 12 1.84 11.79 1.65
N LEU A 13 1.78 12.31 2.88
CA LEU A 13 1.15 11.63 4.02
C LEU A 13 -0.34 11.44 3.80
N SER A 14 -1.06 12.49 3.39
CA SER A 14 -2.50 12.43 3.10
C SER A 14 -2.82 11.37 2.05
N ILE A 15 -2.03 11.33 0.97
CA ILE A 15 -2.12 10.31 -0.08
C ILE A 15 -1.98 8.91 0.49
N TYR A 16 -0.94 8.65 1.30
CA TYR A 16 -0.74 7.32 1.86
C TYR A 16 -1.78 6.95 2.92
N CYS A 17 -2.29 7.90 3.71
CA CYS A 17 -3.40 7.65 4.61
C CYS A 17 -4.64 7.15 3.85
N ASP A 18 -4.97 7.80 2.73
CA ASP A 18 -6.10 7.39 1.89
C ASP A 18 -5.89 6.00 1.28
N ILE A 19 -4.71 5.72 0.72
CA ILE A 19 -4.35 4.40 0.16
C ILE A 19 -4.45 3.30 1.22
N ILE A 20 -3.89 3.51 2.41
CA ILE A 20 -3.89 2.51 3.48
C ILE A 20 -5.33 2.22 3.93
N CYS A 21 -6.14 3.26 4.14
CA CYS A 21 -7.54 3.11 4.49
C CYS A 21 -8.30 2.36 3.40
N GLN A 22 -8.03 2.62 2.12
CA GLN A 22 -8.67 1.91 1.01
C GLN A 22 -8.32 0.42 1.00
N ILE A 23 -7.04 0.08 1.10
CA ILE A 23 -6.58 -1.32 1.13
C ILE A 23 -7.28 -2.05 2.28
N LEU A 24 -7.29 -1.46 3.47
CA LEU A 24 -7.90 -2.07 4.65
C LEU A 24 -9.42 -2.13 4.56
N PHE A 25 -10.08 -1.14 3.95
CA PHE A 25 -11.51 -1.14 3.72
C PHE A 25 -11.94 -2.26 2.77
N LEU A 26 -11.23 -2.45 1.65
CA LEU A 26 -11.55 -3.46 0.64
C LEU A 26 -11.17 -4.89 1.11
N HIS A 27 -9.99 -5.04 1.69
CA HIS A 27 -9.44 -6.35 2.05
C HIS A 27 -9.67 -6.74 3.52
N ARG A 28 -10.24 -5.86 4.34
CA ARG A 28 -10.51 -6.00 5.79
C ARG A 28 -9.27 -5.99 6.68
N ASN A 29 -8.24 -6.76 6.32
CA ASN A 29 -6.98 -6.84 7.07
C ASN A 29 -5.79 -7.23 6.20
N ILE A 30 -4.60 -6.83 6.63
CA ILE A 30 -3.34 -7.20 5.99
C ILE A 30 -2.18 -7.05 6.97
N SER A 31 -1.12 -7.84 6.82
CA SER A 31 0.09 -7.65 7.62
C SER A 31 0.81 -6.37 7.24
N VAL A 32 1.51 -5.75 8.19
CA VAL A 32 2.33 -4.56 7.94
C VAL A 32 3.33 -4.82 6.82
N ASN A 33 3.99 -5.98 6.81
CA ASN A 33 5.01 -6.34 5.82
C ASN A 33 4.48 -6.35 4.38
N LYS A 34 3.24 -6.81 4.17
CA LYS A 34 2.59 -6.83 2.85
C LYS A 34 2.07 -5.45 2.47
N LEU A 35 1.53 -4.71 3.44
CA LEU A 35 1.00 -3.38 3.20
C LEU A 35 2.05 -2.40 2.66
N LEU A 36 3.27 -2.41 3.22
CA LEU A 36 4.32 -1.46 2.84
C LEU A 36 4.62 -1.43 1.32
N PRO A 37 4.98 -2.57 0.67
CA PRO A 37 5.20 -2.58 -0.78
C PRO A 37 3.92 -2.36 -1.58
N ILE A 38 2.77 -2.86 -1.13
CA ILE A 38 1.50 -2.69 -1.83
C ILE A 38 1.08 -1.21 -1.88
N ALA A 39 1.14 -0.50 -0.75
CA ALA A 39 0.80 0.92 -0.67
C ALA A 39 1.74 1.77 -1.55
N TYR A 40 3.04 1.44 -1.56
CA TYR A 40 4.00 2.06 -2.46
C TYR A 40 3.62 1.90 -3.94
N LEU A 41 3.28 0.67 -4.36
CA LEU A 41 2.90 0.37 -5.73
C LEU A 41 1.58 1.04 -6.12
N LEU A 42 0.59 1.07 -5.23
CA LEU A 42 -0.70 1.70 -5.46
C LEU A 42 -0.59 3.21 -5.66
N LYS A 43 0.26 3.90 -4.90
CA LYS A 43 0.51 5.33 -5.14
C LYS A 43 1.02 5.61 -6.55
N LYS A 44 1.82 4.68 -7.08
CA LYS A 44 2.39 4.74 -8.44
C LYS A 44 1.49 4.11 -9.50
N TYR A 45 0.29 3.67 -9.13
CA TYR A 45 -0.61 2.87 -9.97
C TYR A 45 -0.95 3.51 -11.33
N ASN A 46 -1.14 4.83 -11.39
CA ASN A 46 -1.43 5.52 -12.66
C ASN A 46 -0.31 5.33 -13.71
N LEU A 47 0.93 5.06 -13.27
CA LEU A 47 2.04 4.70 -14.17
C LEU A 47 1.94 3.23 -14.64
N TYR A 48 1.37 2.34 -13.83
CA TYR A 48 1.25 0.90 -14.08
C TYR A 48 -0.04 0.47 -14.79
N LYS A 49 -1.04 1.36 -14.94
CA LYS A 49 -2.26 1.09 -15.73
C LYS A 49 -1.99 0.53 -17.14
N LYS A 50 -0.80 0.76 -17.69
CA LYS A 50 -0.38 0.29 -19.02
C LYS A 50 0.26 -1.11 -19.05
N ALA A 51 0.61 -1.70 -17.90
CA ALA A 51 1.46 -2.90 -17.85
C ALA A 51 0.69 -4.22 -17.69
N TYR A 52 -0.42 -4.25 -16.95
CA TYR A 52 -1.17 -5.48 -16.67
C TYR A 52 -2.68 -5.24 -16.78
N THR A 53 -3.40 -6.20 -17.36
CA THR A 53 -4.86 -6.15 -17.53
C THR A 53 -5.55 -7.25 -16.72
N ALA A 54 -6.86 -7.15 -16.51
CA ALA A 54 -7.62 -8.14 -15.73
C ALA A 54 -7.59 -9.58 -16.32
N ASN A 55 -7.08 -9.77 -17.55
CA ASN A 55 -6.90 -11.07 -18.18
C ASN A 55 -5.63 -11.82 -17.74
N ASP A 56 -4.76 -11.17 -16.95
CA ASP A 56 -3.56 -11.77 -16.38
C ASP A 56 -3.90 -12.67 -15.17
N SER A 57 -4.61 -13.78 -15.35
CA SER A 57 -5.19 -14.56 -14.24
C SER A 57 -4.21 -15.36 -13.39
N ASN A 58 -2.96 -15.55 -13.84
CA ASN A 58 -1.97 -16.40 -13.17
C ASN A 58 -0.82 -15.56 -12.60
N ASP A 59 -0.32 -16.00 -11.44
CA ASP A 59 0.86 -15.45 -10.76
C ASP A 59 0.74 -13.94 -10.46
N LEU A 60 -0.45 -13.49 -10.04
CA LEU A 60 -0.74 -12.07 -9.84
C LEU A 60 0.11 -11.46 -8.73
N ASN A 61 0.34 -12.20 -7.65
CA ASN A 61 1.26 -11.80 -6.58
C ASN A 61 2.69 -11.55 -7.11
N TYR A 62 3.25 -12.46 -7.91
CA TYR A 62 4.60 -12.31 -8.46
C TYR A 62 4.66 -11.18 -9.49
N LYS A 63 3.62 -11.00 -10.31
CA LYS A 63 3.51 -9.86 -11.23
C LYS A 63 3.49 -8.53 -10.47
N LEU A 64 2.72 -8.44 -9.39
CA LEU A 64 2.69 -7.27 -8.53
C LEU A 64 4.07 -6.99 -7.92
N ILE A 65 4.73 -8.02 -7.37
CA ILE A 65 6.07 -7.89 -6.78
C ILE A 65 7.11 -7.44 -7.82
N SER A 66 7.03 -7.95 -9.06
CA SER A 66 7.96 -7.59 -10.14
C SER A 66 7.93 -6.10 -10.50
N LEU A 67 6.85 -5.38 -10.18
CA LEU A 67 6.76 -3.92 -10.37
C LEU A 67 7.72 -3.14 -9.48
N LEU A 68 8.31 -3.76 -8.46
CA LEU A 68 9.30 -3.16 -7.58
C LEU A 68 10.71 -3.14 -8.19
N ASN A 69 10.96 -3.91 -9.26
CA ASN A 69 12.30 -4.11 -9.81
C ASN A 69 13.00 -2.78 -10.15
N GLY A 70 14.21 -2.61 -9.61
CA GLY A 70 15.06 -1.44 -9.84
C GLY A 70 14.62 -0.18 -9.09
N LYS A 71 13.78 -0.30 -8.06
CA LYS A 71 13.20 0.84 -7.32
C LYS A 71 13.62 0.91 -5.86
N TYR A 72 14.61 0.14 -5.41
CA TYR A 72 15.08 0.12 -4.01
C TYR A 72 15.17 1.50 -3.34
N SER A 73 15.97 2.42 -3.88
CA SER A 73 16.19 3.73 -3.24
C SER A 73 14.92 4.53 -3.04
N ASP A 74 14.04 4.55 -4.06
CA ASP A 74 12.78 5.27 -4.02
C ASP A 74 11.74 4.56 -3.13
N TYR A 75 11.72 3.23 -3.14
CA TYR A 75 10.91 2.43 -2.22
C TYR A 75 11.29 2.71 -0.76
N CYS A 76 12.58 2.68 -0.41
CA CYS A 76 13.06 2.96 0.95
C CYS A 76 12.69 4.39 1.42
N GLN A 77 12.71 5.38 0.53
CA GLN A 77 12.25 6.74 0.88
C GLN A 77 10.75 6.76 1.17
N ASN A 78 9.96 6.09 0.35
CA ASN A 78 8.51 6.04 0.52
C ASN A 78 8.07 5.24 1.75
N ILE A 79 8.78 4.17 2.13
CA ILE A 79 8.49 3.43 3.37
C ILE A 79 8.47 4.36 4.59
N LYS A 80 9.38 5.34 4.68
CA LYS A 80 9.41 6.31 5.78
C LYS A 80 8.13 7.15 5.87
N ILE A 81 7.53 7.46 4.72
CA ILE A 81 6.27 8.23 4.66
C ILE A 81 5.09 7.31 4.97
N ILE A 82 5.09 6.08 4.46
CA ILE A 82 4.04 5.08 4.72
C ILE A 82 3.97 4.75 6.21
N THR A 83 5.12 4.59 6.89
CA THR A 83 5.15 4.32 8.33
C THR A 83 4.65 5.51 9.17
N LYS A 84 4.95 6.75 8.75
CA LYS A 84 4.36 7.94 9.38
C LYS A 84 2.84 8.01 9.16
N ALA A 85 2.35 7.70 7.97
CA ALA A 85 0.91 7.64 7.68
C ALA A 85 0.22 6.56 8.53
N LEU A 86 0.81 5.37 8.66
CA LEU A 86 0.33 4.31 9.56
C LEU A 86 0.22 4.79 11.00
N HIS A 87 1.26 5.46 11.49
CA HIS A 87 1.27 5.99 12.85
C HIS A 87 0.15 7.01 13.07
N LEU A 88 -0.07 7.93 12.13
CA LEU A 88 -1.17 8.90 12.20
C LEU A 88 -2.55 8.22 12.21
N LEU A 89 -2.76 7.23 11.36
CA LEU A 89 -4.03 6.48 11.32
C LEU A 89 -4.30 5.69 12.61
N LEU A 90 -3.25 5.14 13.23
CA LEU A 90 -3.35 4.47 14.54
C LEU A 90 -3.71 5.46 15.64
N LEU A 91 -3.02 6.62 15.71
CA LEU A 91 -3.30 7.66 16.70
C LEU A 91 -4.72 8.22 16.58
N ASN A 92 -5.21 8.38 15.34
CA ASN A 92 -6.56 8.85 15.09
C ASN A 92 -7.62 7.76 15.27
N GLY A 93 -7.22 6.49 15.48
CA GLY A 93 -8.12 5.36 15.64
C GLY A 93 -8.91 5.04 14.37
N ASN A 94 -8.34 5.28 13.20
CA ASN A 94 -8.90 4.84 11.92
C ASN A 94 -8.65 3.34 11.67
N ILE A 95 -7.54 2.85 12.22
CA ILE A 95 -7.08 1.48 12.08
C ILE A 95 -6.57 0.98 13.43
N THR A 96 -6.46 -0.33 13.59
CA THR A 96 -5.79 -0.97 14.74
C THR A 96 -4.72 -1.95 14.28
N LEU A 97 -3.76 -2.25 15.15
CA LEU A 97 -2.67 -3.17 14.92
C LEU A 97 -2.68 -4.26 15.99
N GLU A 98 -2.88 -5.51 15.59
CA GLU A 98 -2.85 -6.67 16.49
C GLU A 98 -1.91 -7.72 15.91
N SER A 99 -0.88 -8.11 16.68
CA SER A 99 0.09 -9.15 16.28
C SER A 99 0.71 -8.94 14.89
N GLY A 100 0.98 -7.69 14.50
CA GLY A 100 1.56 -7.34 13.19
C GLY A 100 0.54 -7.27 12.03
N ILE A 101 -0.74 -7.46 12.32
CA ILE A 101 -1.85 -7.40 11.35
C ILE A 101 -2.63 -6.11 11.58
N LEU A 102 -2.87 -5.36 10.50
CA LEU A 102 -3.66 -4.14 10.50
C LEU A 102 -5.11 -4.44 10.15
N PHE A 103 -6.02 -3.79 10.86
CA PHE A 103 -7.46 -3.89 10.64
C PHE A 103 -8.08 -2.51 10.44
N PHE A 104 -9.04 -2.43 9.52
CA PHE A 104 -9.85 -1.23 9.36
C PHE A 104 -10.85 -1.12 10.51
N LEU A 105 -10.97 0.07 11.10
CA LEU A 105 -12.03 0.37 12.07
C LEU A 105 -13.10 1.24 11.39
N GLU A 106 -12.76 2.50 11.17
CA GLU A 106 -13.64 3.47 10.54
C GLU A 106 -12.86 4.62 9.91
N ARG A 107 -13.42 5.21 8.86
CA ARG A 107 -12.90 6.43 8.28
C ARG A 107 -13.49 7.62 9.04
N LYS A 108 -12.65 8.31 9.80
CA LYS A 108 -13.05 9.48 10.62
C LYS A 108 -12.89 10.81 9.89
N ASP A 109 -12.38 10.79 8.66
CA ASP A 109 -12.39 11.97 7.81
C ASP A 109 -13.75 12.10 7.10
N ASN A 110 -14.09 13.31 6.65
CA ASN A 110 -15.34 13.58 5.94
C ASN A 110 -15.23 13.25 4.44
N ALA A 111 -14.28 12.40 4.04
CA ALA A 111 -14.03 12.10 2.65
C ALA A 111 -15.18 11.25 2.09
N LYS A 112 -15.82 11.71 1.02
CA LYS A 112 -16.95 11.02 0.37
C LYS A 112 -16.50 9.81 -0.47
N SER A 113 -15.23 9.77 -0.86
CA SER A 113 -14.65 8.72 -1.70
C SER A 113 -13.14 8.62 -1.44
N PHE A 114 -12.57 7.46 -1.78
CA PHE A 114 -11.12 7.29 -1.85
C PHE A 114 -10.56 8.05 -3.06
N LEU A 115 -9.34 8.56 -2.94
CA LEU A 115 -8.61 9.26 -4.01
C LEU A 115 -8.16 8.29 -5.11
N TYR A 116 -7.91 7.04 -4.72
CA TYR A 116 -7.50 5.98 -5.62
C TYR A 116 -8.70 5.08 -5.94
N ASP A 117 -8.79 4.64 -7.19
CA ASP A 117 -9.73 3.62 -7.63
C ASP A 117 -8.91 2.36 -7.92
N GLU A 118 -8.98 1.39 -7.00
CA GLU A 118 -8.26 0.13 -7.13
C GLU A 118 -8.87 -0.66 -8.29
N ASN A 119 -8.06 -1.04 -9.29
CA ASN A 119 -8.56 -1.89 -10.36
C ASN A 119 -8.63 -3.36 -9.95
N THR A 120 -9.35 -4.13 -10.75
CA THR A 120 -9.52 -5.57 -10.57
C THR A 120 -8.19 -6.33 -10.47
N PHE A 121 -7.14 -5.87 -11.14
CA PHE A 121 -5.79 -6.48 -11.03
C PHE A 121 -5.22 -6.32 -9.62
N PHE A 122 -5.17 -5.10 -9.08
CA PHE A 122 -4.61 -4.85 -7.74
C PHE A 122 -5.43 -5.56 -6.68
N TYR A 123 -6.76 -5.50 -6.76
CA TYR A 123 -7.62 -6.22 -5.84
C TYR A 123 -7.28 -7.72 -5.79
N ASN A 124 -7.25 -8.38 -6.95
CA ASN A 124 -6.95 -9.81 -7.03
C ASN A 124 -5.51 -10.13 -6.59
N ALA A 125 -4.54 -9.31 -6.99
CA ALA A 125 -3.13 -9.50 -6.62
C ALA A 125 -2.91 -9.34 -5.12
N ILE A 126 -3.59 -8.41 -4.46
CA ILE A 126 -3.51 -8.23 -3.00
C ILE A 126 -4.12 -9.44 -2.30
N GLU A 127 -5.26 -9.95 -2.78
CA GLU A 127 -5.87 -11.18 -2.23
C GLU A 127 -4.97 -12.40 -2.36
N GLU A 128 -4.19 -12.53 -3.44
CA GLU A 128 -3.16 -13.57 -3.54
C GLU A 128 -1.99 -13.33 -2.59
N CYS A 129 -1.48 -12.09 -2.52
CA CYS A 129 -0.41 -11.74 -1.57
C CYS A 129 -0.80 -12.06 -0.12
N ARG A 130 -2.08 -11.88 0.26
CA ARG A 130 -2.58 -12.19 1.60
C ARG A 130 -2.46 -13.68 1.94
N LYS A 131 -2.73 -14.57 0.97
CA LYS A 131 -2.62 -16.03 1.12
C LYS A 131 -1.18 -16.51 1.20
N MET A 132 -0.23 -15.70 0.73
CA MET A 132 1.19 -16.03 0.73
C MET A 132 1.78 -15.93 2.16
N PRO A 133 2.61 -16.89 2.60
CA PRO A 133 3.32 -16.81 3.88
C PRO A 133 4.23 -15.58 3.95
N GLU A 134 4.31 -14.94 5.12
CA GLU A 134 5.11 -13.70 5.34
C GLU A 134 6.57 -13.86 4.91
N ILE A 135 7.23 -14.95 5.31
CA ILE A 135 8.64 -15.21 4.98
C ILE A 135 8.82 -15.37 3.47
N GLN A 136 7.88 -16.04 2.79
CA GLN A 136 7.95 -16.22 1.34
C GLN A 136 7.77 -14.87 0.64
N PHE A 137 6.78 -14.09 1.05
CA PHE A 137 6.52 -12.77 0.48
C PHE A 137 7.73 -11.85 0.62
N LEU A 138 8.33 -11.77 1.82
CA LEU A 138 9.52 -10.96 2.06
C LEU A 138 10.73 -11.40 1.23
N LYS A 139 10.92 -12.71 1.02
CA LYS A 139 11.99 -13.22 0.14
C LYS A 139 11.83 -12.72 -1.29
N GLU A 140 10.62 -12.78 -1.83
CA GLU A 140 10.34 -12.29 -3.18
C GLU A 140 10.56 -10.78 -3.30
N ILE A 141 10.13 -10.01 -2.29
CA ILE A 141 10.39 -8.56 -2.25
C ILE A 141 11.90 -8.30 -2.29
N LEU A 142 12.71 -8.97 -1.46
CA LEU A 142 14.15 -8.75 -1.42
C LEU A 142 14.88 -9.15 -2.72
N GLN A 143 14.32 -10.09 -3.48
CA GLN A 143 14.86 -10.48 -4.78
C GLN A 143 14.50 -9.51 -5.91
N ASN A 144 13.43 -8.72 -5.73
CA ASN A 144 12.82 -7.89 -6.78
C ASN A 144 12.86 -6.37 -6.49
N VAL A 145 13.60 -5.89 -5.49
CA VAL A 145 13.68 -4.46 -5.14
C VAL A 145 15.05 -3.90 -5.45
#